data_AF-A0A5N6M649-F1
#
_entry.id   AF-A0A5N6M649-F1
#
_cell.length_a   1.000
_cell.length_b   1.000
_cell.length_c   1.000
_cell.angle_alpha   90.00
_cell.angle_beta   90.00
_cell.angle_gamma   90.00
#
_symmetry.space_group_name_H-M   'P 1'
#
loop_
_entity.id
_entity.type
_entity.pdbx_description
1 polymer ?
#
loop_
_entity_poly.entity_id
_entity_poly.type
_entity_poly.pdbx_seq_one_letter_code
_entity_poly.pdbx_strand_id
1 'polypeptide(L)'
;MAPSVLRDLSPSSFNPQLVSIGPLHREDENVRAFEEQKVSYLFYLLSKINSPQEEILESCMQKAYSVMNEIKGCYIWTKNFSDAEIAEMMVLDACFILGFIIDEHFSFHKKAYMGKELQYRTIVNDLVLLENQIPLFFLDQMFQCTVLKFNSNVSFIQLIKPVLNSHKLFEADLKFNNISFGTNDHLLSLLHQCCMPPANYIKKEFMSKIMHSAIDLDRAGVNFKPSKDPTWVMDMEVKQNQYPCFFWSWNRPTLTMPVLSVHDSTELLFRNLIAYEQSFPTQCYVSSYAFVMDMLVNTQDDVAKLVESKVLVNIMGSNEEAANMINKICKKVIVNNSYYEEELEKLI
;
A
#
# COMPACT_ATOMS: atom_id res chain seq x y z
N MET A 1 8.18 -12.74 -3.23
CA MET A 1 8.31 -12.34 -4.65
C MET A 1 6.92 -12.25 -5.26
N ALA A 2 6.73 -11.36 -6.23
CA ALA A 2 5.48 -11.26 -6.97
C ALA A 2 5.31 -12.46 -7.93
N PRO A 3 4.08 -12.97 -8.14
CA PRO A 3 3.84 -14.01 -9.13
C PRO A 3 4.24 -13.54 -10.53
N SER A 4 4.99 -14.37 -11.27
CA SER A 4 5.51 -14.01 -12.61
C SER A 4 4.41 -13.57 -13.58
N VAL A 5 3.26 -14.26 -13.54
CA VAL A 5 2.07 -13.91 -14.34
C VAL A 5 1.56 -12.49 -14.10
N LEU A 6 1.69 -11.95 -12.89
CA LEU A 6 1.32 -10.56 -12.56
C LEU A 6 2.46 -9.60 -12.88
N ARG A 7 3.71 -10.01 -12.60
CA ARG A 7 4.91 -9.23 -12.91
C ARG A 7 5.04 -8.91 -14.40
N ASP A 8 4.83 -9.90 -15.26
CA ASP A 8 4.97 -9.76 -16.72
C ASP A 8 3.97 -8.76 -17.33
N LEU A 9 2.86 -8.47 -16.66
CA LEU A 9 1.88 -7.49 -17.11
C LEU A 9 2.33 -6.05 -16.87
N SER A 10 3.12 -5.81 -15.83
CA SER A 10 3.63 -4.47 -15.48
C SER A 10 4.92 -4.58 -14.65
N PRO A 11 6.07 -4.89 -15.30
CA PRO A 11 7.34 -5.06 -14.59
C PRO A 11 7.75 -3.81 -13.80
N SER A 12 7.45 -2.62 -14.33
CA SER A 12 7.72 -1.33 -13.70
C SER A 12 6.95 -1.09 -12.40
N SER A 13 5.89 -1.86 -12.13
CA SER A 13 5.14 -1.75 -10.87
C SER A 13 5.77 -2.50 -9.71
N PHE A 14 6.78 -3.35 -9.96
CA PHE A 14 7.40 -4.18 -8.92
C PHE A 14 8.90 -3.90 -8.74
N ASN A 15 9.56 -3.29 -9.72
CA ASN A 15 10.96 -2.91 -9.62
C ASN A 15 11.11 -1.58 -8.86
N PRO A 16 12.04 -1.48 -7.90
CA PRO A 16 12.36 -0.19 -7.28
C PRO A 16 12.89 0.77 -8.33
N GLN A 17 12.50 2.03 -8.22
CA GLN A 17 12.85 3.07 -9.18
C GLN A 17 14.10 3.86 -8.76
N LEU A 18 14.35 3.97 -7.46
CA LEU A 18 15.44 4.77 -6.91
C LEU A 18 16.21 4.06 -5.80
N VAL A 19 15.53 3.36 -4.89
CA VAL A 19 16.18 2.75 -3.72
C VAL A 19 15.83 1.27 -3.60
N SER A 20 16.85 0.42 -3.66
CA SER A 20 16.76 -0.98 -3.24
C SER A 20 16.65 -1.08 -1.73
N ILE A 21 15.87 -2.03 -1.22
CA ILE A 21 15.81 -2.40 0.19
C ILE A 21 15.91 -3.92 0.26
N GLY A 22 16.87 -4.38 1.05
CA GLY A 22 17.24 -5.78 1.13
C GLY A 22 18.01 -6.22 -0.12
N PRO A 23 18.16 -7.55 -0.27
CA PRO A 23 19.16 -8.13 -1.16
C PRO A 23 18.72 -8.26 -2.63
N LEU A 24 17.42 -8.28 -2.92
CA LEU A 24 16.91 -8.71 -4.23
C LEU A 24 17.32 -7.75 -5.37
N HIS A 25 17.21 -6.45 -5.15
CA HIS A 25 17.46 -5.41 -6.16
C HIS A 25 18.77 -4.65 -5.95
N ARG A 26 19.57 -5.01 -4.94
CA ARG A 26 20.74 -4.24 -4.51
C ARG A 26 21.76 -3.95 -5.62
N GLU A 27 21.90 -4.88 -6.56
CA GLU A 27 22.88 -4.79 -7.65
C GLU A 27 22.28 -4.25 -8.96
N ASP A 28 20.99 -3.92 -8.99
CA ASP A 28 20.32 -3.38 -10.17
C ASP A 28 20.91 -2.00 -10.50
N GLU A 29 21.21 -1.78 -11.79
CA GLU A 29 21.96 -0.59 -12.24
C GLU A 29 21.24 0.73 -11.89
N ASN A 30 19.91 0.74 -11.89
CA ASN A 30 19.10 1.93 -11.66
C ASN A 30 19.05 2.39 -10.20
N VAL A 31 19.31 1.50 -9.23
CA VAL A 31 19.27 1.81 -7.79
C VAL A 31 20.64 1.88 -7.14
N ARG A 32 21.67 1.31 -7.80
CA ARG A 32 23.04 1.24 -7.28
C ARG A 32 23.63 2.61 -6.92
N ALA A 33 23.31 3.65 -7.69
CA ALA A 33 23.78 5.01 -7.42
C ALA A 33 23.25 5.58 -6.08
N PHE A 34 22.13 5.07 -5.58
CA PHE A 34 21.51 5.54 -4.34
C PHE A 34 22.07 4.83 -3.09
N GLU A 35 22.79 3.71 -3.23
CA GLU A 35 23.41 3.01 -2.09
C GLU A 35 24.37 3.92 -1.31
N GLU A 36 25.09 4.81 -1.99
CA GLU A 36 25.95 5.82 -1.35
C GLU A 36 25.13 6.87 -0.56
N GLN A 37 23.93 7.22 -1.03
CA GLN A 37 23.06 8.17 -0.34
C GLN A 37 22.47 7.59 0.95
N LYS A 38 22.24 6.27 1.01
CA LYS A 38 21.82 5.60 2.26
C LYS A 38 22.79 5.85 3.41
N VAL A 39 24.08 5.87 3.12
CA VAL A 39 25.14 6.16 4.11
C VAL A 39 24.98 7.56 4.70
N SER A 40 24.53 8.54 3.91
CA SER A 40 24.25 9.89 4.41
C SER A 40 23.08 9.90 5.41
N TYR A 41 22.03 9.11 5.15
CA TYR A 41 20.90 8.95 6.09
C TYR A 41 21.31 8.21 7.37
N LEU A 42 22.19 7.20 7.26
CA LEU A 42 22.78 6.54 8.42
C LEU A 42 23.53 7.55 9.30
N PHE A 43 24.46 8.33 8.74
CA PHE A 43 25.18 9.34 9.50
C PHE A 43 24.26 10.42 10.08
N TYR A 44 23.23 10.82 9.33
CA TYR A 44 22.22 11.75 9.83
C TYR A 44 21.49 11.19 11.06
N LEU A 45 21.03 9.93 11.01
CA LEU A 45 20.36 9.26 12.11
C LEU A 45 21.27 9.17 13.34
N LEU A 46 22.53 8.72 13.15
CA LEU A 46 23.51 8.59 14.23
C LEU A 46 23.87 9.94 14.85
N SER A 47 23.90 11.03 14.06
CA SER A 47 24.18 12.38 14.56
C SER A 47 23.17 12.91 15.59
N LYS A 48 21.99 12.29 15.69
CA LYS A 48 20.96 12.65 16.68
C LYS A 48 21.19 12.01 18.05
N ILE A 49 22.06 11.01 18.15
CA ILE A 49 22.25 10.21 19.36
C ILE A 49 23.45 10.73 20.14
N ASN A 50 23.28 10.93 21.45
CA ASN A 50 24.34 11.39 22.37
C ASN A 50 25.23 10.23 22.87
N SER A 51 25.64 9.33 21.97
CA SER A 51 26.53 8.20 22.26
C SER A 51 27.55 8.03 21.12
N PRO A 52 28.71 7.40 21.36
CA PRO A 52 29.69 7.12 20.30
C PRO A 52 29.04 6.35 19.15
N GLN A 53 29.32 6.76 17.92
CA GLN A 53 28.68 6.17 16.73
C GLN A 53 29.09 4.71 16.56
N GLU A 54 30.32 4.38 16.91
CA GLU A 54 30.89 3.03 16.87
C GLU A 54 30.12 2.09 17.81
N GLU A 55 29.76 2.54 19.00
CA GLU A 55 29.01 1.73 19.98
C GLU A 55 27.58 1.44 19.49
N ILE A 56 26.93 2.42 18.86
CA ILE A 56 25.58 2.27 18.29
C ILE A 56 25.63 1.28 17.12
N LEU A 57 26.59 1.45 16.22
CA LEU A 57 26.77 0.55 15.06
C LEU A 57 27.11 -0.86 15.51
N GLU A 58 27.98 -1.03 16.52
CA GLU A 58 28.29 -2.33 17.09
C GLU A 58 27.02 -2.98 17.65
N SER A 59 26.18 -2.22 18.38
CA SER A 59 24.89 -2.72 18.88
C SER A 59 23.96 -3.17 17.76
N CYS A 60 23.85 -2.38 16.68
CA CYS A 60 23.07 -2.75 15.49
C CYS A 60 23.59 -4.03 14.82
N MET A 61 24.91 -4.14 14.63
CA MET A 61 25.53 -5.33 14.04
C MET A 61 25.33 -6.57 14.92
N GLN A 62 25.52 -6.46 16.23
CA GLN A 62 25.25 -7.55 17.18
C GLN A 62 23.80 -8.03 17.09
N LYS A 63 22.84 -7.10 16.97
CA LYS A 63 21.43 -7.47 16.74
C LYS A 63 21.24 -8.22 15.42
N ALA A 64 21.79 -7.71 14.32
CA ALA A 64 21.71 -8.38 13.01
C ALA A 64 22.25 -9.82 13.05
N TYR A 65 23.42 -10.04 13.67
CA TYR A 65 23.96 -11.39 13.84
C TYR A 65 23.09 -12.27 14.74
N SER A 66 22.49 -11.71 15.79
CA SER A 66 21.66 -12.48 16.72
C SER A 66 20.37 -13.06 16.11
N VAL A 67 19.87 -12.44 15.03
CA VAL A 67 18.65 -12.85 14.31
C VAL A 67 18.93 -13.22 12.84
N MET A 68 20.16 -13.61 12.53
CA MET A 68 20.61 -13.84 11.16
C MET A 68 19.79 -14.92 10.44
N ASN A 69 19.39 -15.97 11.16
CA ASN A 69 18.62 -17.07 10.57
C ASN A 69 17.19 -16.63 10.22
N GLU A 70 16.57 -15.82 11.07
CA GLU A 70 15.26 -15.23 10.86
C GLU A 70 15.28 -14.27 9.67
N ILE A 71 16.31 -13.40 9.59
CA ILE A 71 16.52 -12.52 8.43
C ILE A 71 16.62 -13.35 7.15
N LYS A 72 17.50 -14.35 7.11
CA LYS A 72 17.67 -15.24 5.95
C LYS A 72 16.38 -15.95 5.57
N GLY A 73 15.58 -16.37 6.56
CA GLY A 73 14.30 -17.03 6.37
C GLY A 73 13.22 -16.16 5.70
N CYS A 74 13.37 -14.83 5.71
CA CYS A 74 12.42 -13.91 5.07
C CYS A 74 12.63 -13.77 3.55
N TYR A 75 13.75 -14.22 3.00
CA TYR A 75 14.11 -13.96 1.62
C TYR A 75 14.28 -15.24 0.81
N ILE A 76 13.87 -15.14 -0.46
CA ILE A 76 14.23 -16.10 -1.50
C ILE A 76 15.18 -15.34 -2.42
N TRP A 77 16.48 -15.49 -2.21
CA TRP A 77 17.50 -14.89 -3.07
C TRP A 77 18.25 -15.96 -3.86
N THR A 78 18.75 -15.58 -5.03
CA THR A 78 19.48 -16.47 -5.95
C THR A 78 21.00 -16.39 -5.77
N LYS A 79 21.48 -15.39 -5.02
CA LYS A 79 22.90 -15.10 -4.81
C LYS A 79 23.34 -15.49 -3.40
N ASN A 80 24.57 -15.98 -3.27
CA ASN A 80 25.17 -16.26 -1.96
C ASN A 80 25.86 -15.00 -1.43
N PHE A 81 25.25 -14.38 -0.42
CA PHE A 81 25.88 -13.36 0.41
C PHE A 81 26.46 -14.01 1.68
N SER A 82 27.61 -13.53 2.13
CA SER A 82 28.13 -13.87 3.45
C SER A 82 27.28 -13.24 4.56
N ASP A 83 27.35 -13.80 5.76
CA ASP A 83 26.63 -13.28 6.94
C ASP A 83 27.03 -11.82 7.24
N ALA A 84 28.29 -11.45 6.97
CA ALA A 84 28.76 -10.08 7.12
C ALA A 84 28.09 -9.14 6.11
N GLU A 85 28.05 -9.52 4.83
CA GLU A 85 27.39 -8.72 3.79
C GLU A 85 25.89 -8.56 4.05
N ILE A 86 25.22 -9.62 4.55
CA ILE A 86 23.80 -9.55 4.94
C ILE A 86 23.63 -8.60 6.12
N ALA A 87 24.44 -8.74 7.17
CA ALA A 87 24.33 -7.88 8.36
C ALA A 87 24.53 -6.40 8.00
N GLU A 88 25.59 -6.08 7.24
CA GLU A 88 25.88 -4.71 6.80
C GLU A 88 24.75 -4.11 5.96
N MET A 89 24.25 -4.89 4.98
CA MET A 89 23.14 -4.48 4.11
C MET A 89 21.88 -4.18 4.92
N MET A 90 21.49 -5.11 5.80
CA MET A 90 20.27 -4.99 6.58
C MET A 90 20.34 -3.81 7.54
N VAL A 91 21.47 -3.62 8.25
CA VAL A 91 21.68 -2.48 9.16
C VAL A 91 21.64 -1.16 8.39
N LEU A 92 22.33 -1.07 7.24
CA LEU A 92 22.34 0.13 6.41
C LEU A 92 20.92 0.47 5.93
N ASP A 93 20.18 -0.50 5.40
CA ASP A 93 18.85 -0.29 4.85
C ASP A 93 17.83 0.10 5.93
N ALA A 94 17.89 -0.55 7.09
CA ALA A 94 17.06 -0.18 8.22
C ALA A 94 17.36 1.22 8.75
N CYS A 95 18.65 1.56 8.91
CA CYS A 95 19.06 2.90 9.34
C CYS A 95 18.72 3.96 8.30
N PHE A 96 18.81 3.64 7.01
CA PHE A 96 18.32 4.51 5.94
C PHE A 96 16.82 4.78 6.10
N ILE A 97 15.98 3.75 6.24
CA ILE A 97 14.52 3.92 6.38
C ILE A 97 14.20 4.78 7.60
N LEU A 98 14.80 4.49 8.74
CA LEU A 98 14.59 5.25 9.98
C LEU A 98 15.10 6.70 9.86
N GLY A 99 16.29 6.88 9.29
CA GLY A 99 16.88 8.19 9.04
C GLY A 99 16.04 9.04 8.10
N PHE A 100 15.54 8.44 7.01
CA PHE A 100 14.63 9.08 6.05
C PHE A 100 13.34 9.54 6.75
N ILE A 101 12.67 8.65 7.48
CA ILE A 101 11.42 9.00 8.19
C ILE A 101 11.64 10.13 9.21
N ILE A 102 12.76 10.08 9.94
CA ILE A 102 13.13 11.11 10.90
C ILE A 102 13.42 12.44 10.21
N ASP A 103 14.18 12.44 9.12
CA ASP A 103 14.47 13.65 8.34
C ASP A 103 13.19 14.33 7.88
N GLU A 104 12.25 13.54 7.35
CA GLU A 104 10.94 14.01 6.92
C GLU A 104 10.12 14.60 8.08
N HIS A 105 10.01 13.88 9.20
CA HIS A 105 9.26 14.36 10.37
C HIS A 105 9.77 15.70 10.90
N PHE A 106 11.09 15.91 10.94
CA PHE A 106 11.68 17.16 11.41
C PHE A 106 11.65 18.26 10.34
N SER A 107 11.71 17.91 9.07
CA SER A 107 11.70 18.85 7.96
C SER A 107 10.29 19.35 7.61
N PHE A 108 9.21 18.65 7.97
CA PHE A 108 7.84 19.20 7.88
C PHE A 108 7.63 20.49 8.71
N HIS A 109 8.46 20.74 9.73
CA HIS A 109 8.44 21.99 10.51
C HIS A 109 9.29 23.13 9.89
N LYS A 110 10.10 22.87 8.86
CA LYS A 110 10.86 23.89 8.13
C LYS A 110 10.42 23.90 6.66
N LYS A 111 9.89 25.03 6.20
CA LYS A 111 9.57 25.34 4.80
C LYS A 111 10.78 25.20 3.84
N ALA A 112 11.30 23.99 3.60
CA ALA A 112 12.56 23.75 2.91
C ALA A 112 12.54 22.58 1.91
N TYR A 113 11.37 22.12 1.47
CA TYR A 113 11.25 21.19 0.34
C TYR A 113 10.96 21.95 -0.95
N MET A 114 11.93 22.71 -1.45
CA MET A 114 11.87 23.23 -2.82
C MET A 114 12.76 22.33 -3.70
N GLY A 115 12.19 21.33 -4.37
CA GLY A 115 12.84 20.62 -5.49
C GLY A 115 13.22 19.14 -5.27
N LYS A 116 12.77 18.47 -4.20
CA LYS A 116 13.01 17.03 -3.95
C LYS A 116 11.74 16.19 -3.81
N GLU A 117 10.58 16.76 -4.12
CA GLU A 117 9.27 16.12 -3.95
C GLU A 117 9.12 14.84 -4.78
N LEU A 118 9.68 14.83 -6.00
CA LEU A 118 9.71 13.63 -6.82
C LEU A 118 10.54 12.53 -6.18
N GLN A 119 11.74 12.88 -5.68
CA GLN A 119 12.63 11.92 -5.00
C GLN A 119 11.95 11.32 -3.77
N TYR A 120 11.31 12.14 -2.95
CA TYR A 120 10.53 11.68 -1.80
C TYR A 120 9.44 10.69 -2.22
N ARG A 121 8.61 11.06 -3.22
CA ARG A 121 7.53 10.19 -3.73
C ARG A 121 8.07 8.85 -4.25
N THR A 122 9.19 8.87 -4.95
CA THR A 122 9.83 7.65 -5.45
C THR A 122 10.33 6.77 -4.31
N ILE A 123 10.98 7.34 -3.29
CA ILE A 123 11.43 6.58 -2.10
C ILE A 123 10.24 5.92 -1.40
N VAL A 124 9.19 6.68 -1.07
CA VAL A 124 8.05 6.10 -0.31
C VAL A 124 7.36 4.99 -1.09
N ASN A 125 7.22 5.13 -2.42
CA ASN A 125 6.68 4.08 -3.28
C ASN A 125 7.58 2.83 -3.28
N ASP A 126 8.90 3.02 -3.38
CA ASP A 126 9.87 1.91 -3.34
C ASP A 126 9.81 1.15 -2.00
N LEU A 127 9.51 1.83 -0.88
CA LEU A 127 9.38 1.21 0.45
C LEU A 127 8.16 0.30 0.60
N VAL A 128 7.19 0.32 -0.31
CA VAL A 128 5.98 -0.53 -0.25
C VAL A 128 5.88 -1.50 -1.43
N LEU A 129 6.95 -1.66 -2.23
CA LEU A 129 7.00 -2.69 -3.26
C LEU A 129 7.19 -4.06 -2.62
N LEU A 130 6.44 -5.06 -3.08
CA LEU A 130 6.47 -6.42 -2.54
C LEU A 130 7.85 -7.09 -2.62
N GLU A 131 8.65 -6.70 -3.61
CA GLU A 131 9.99 -7.24 -3.86
C GLU A 131 11.12 -6.36 -3.29
N ASN A 132 10.79 -5.29 -2.56
CA ASN A 132 11.75 -4.33 -2.04
C ASN A 132 11.52 -4.08 -0.55
N GLN A 133 11.65 -5.12 0.27
CA GLN A 133 11.22 -5.10 1.67
C GLN A 133 12.30 -5.51 2.65
N ILE A 134 12.12 -5.01 3.87
CA ILE A 134 12.85 -5.42 5.07
C ILE A 134 11.84 -5.97 6.09
N PRO A 135 12.18 -7.03 6.86
CA PRO A 135 11.31 -7.54 7.91
C PRO A 135 11.11 -6.50 9.02
N LEU A 136 9.86 -6.26 9.42
CA LEU A 136 9.54 -5.24 10.42
C LEU A 136 10.07 -5.57 11.80
N PHE A 137 10.18 -6.84 12.17
CA PHE A 137 10.81 -7.21 13.44
C PHE A 137 12.25 -6.70 13.53
N PHE A 138 12.99 -6.76 12.42
CA PHE A 138 14.36 -6.28 12.37
C PHE A 138 14.41 -4.76 12.31
N LEU A 139 13.51 -4.12 11.54
CA LEU A 139 13.39 -2.67 11.51
C LEU A 139 13.03 -2.08 12.90
N ASP A 140 12.18 -2.76 13.67
CA ASP A 140 11.87 -2.42 15.07
C ASP A 140 13.08 -2.58 16.00
N GLN A 141 13.88 -3.64 15.84
CA GLN A 141 15.14 -3.77 16.60
C GLN A 141 16.11 -2.63 16.28
N MET A 142 16.23 -2.23 15.02
CA MET A 142 17.06 -1.08 14.62
C MET A 142 16.52 0.23 15.18
N PHE A 143 15.19 0.39 15.21
CA PHE A 143 14.52 1.50 15.86
C PHE A 143 14.85 1.58 17.37
N GLN A 144 14.86 0.44 18.07
CA GLN A 144 15.24 0.38 19.49
C GLN A 144 16.73 0.71 19.73
N CYS A 145 17.61 0.26 18.83
CA CYS A 145 19.04 0.58 18.90
C CYS A 145 19.34 2.05 18.60
N THR A 146 18.51 2.72 17.80
CA THR A 146 18.78 4.07 17.28
C THR A 146 17.78 5.12 17.78
N VAL A 147 16.58 5.19 17.19
CA VAL A 147 15.60 6.26 17.40
C VAL A 147 15.20 6.40 18.87
N LEU A 148 14.99 5.29 19.59
CA LEU A 148 14.64 5.34 21.01
C LEU A 148 15.73 5.96 21.90
N LYS A 149 16.98 6.06 21.43
CA LYS A 149 18.08 6.67 22.19
C LYS A 149 17.96 8.20 22.28
N PHE A 150 17.23 8.83 21.37
CA PHE A 150 17.02 10.29 21.38
C PHE A 150 15.54 10.71 21.38
N ASN A 151 14.62 9.79 21.07
CA ASN A 151 13.19 10.02 21.11
C ASN A 151 12.48 8.85 21.80
N SER A 152 12.55 8.80 23.13
CA SER A 152 12.05 7.67 23.93
C SER A 152 10.52 7.57 24.01
N ASN A 153 9.78 8.58 23.57
CA ASN A 153 8.32 8.67 23.71
C ASN A 153 7.56 8.22 22.45
N VAL A 154 8.25 7.99 21.33
CA VAL A 154 7.63 7.55 20.08
C VAL A 154 7.58 6.02 20.04
N SER A 155 6.47 5.45 19.57
CA SER A 155 6.42 4.02 19.24
C SER A 155 6.83 3.78 17.79
N PHE A 156 7.29 2.56 17.48
CA PHE A 156 7.66 2.20 16.11
C PHE A 156 6.51 2.39 15.11
N ILE A 157 5.28 2.00 15.48
CA ILE A 157 4.09 2.21 14.65
C ILE A 157 3.81 3.70 14.42
N GLN A 158 3.98 4.55 15.46
CA GLN A 158 3.83 6.00 15.31
C GLN A 158 4.86 6.58 14.33
N LEU A 159 6.09 6.05 14.34
CA LEU A 159 7.16 6.48 13.46
C LEU A 159 6.87 6.14 11.99
N ILE A 160 6.43 4.92 11.67
CA ILE A 160 6.20 4.50 10.28
C ILE A 160 4.85 4.98 9.70
N LYS A 161 3.93 5.43 10.56
CA LYS A 161 2.57 5.87 10.18
C LYS A 161 2.54 6.88 9.01
N PRO A 162 3.40 7.91 8.93
CA PRO A 162 3.38 8.85 7.81
C PRO A 162 3.71 8.19 6.47
N VAL A 163 4.63 7.22 6.45
CA VAL A 163 4.96 6.46 5.23
C VAL A 163 3.74 5.65 4.77
N LEU A 164 3.00 5.03 5.69
CA LEU A 164 1.78 4.31 5.31
C LEU A 164 0.68 5.29 4.83
N ASN A 165 0.53 6.42 5.51
CA ASN A 165 -0.44 7.46 5.14
C ASN A 165 -0.14 8.14 3.80
N SER A 166 1.11 8.16 3.31
CA SER A 166 1.42 8.69 1.98
C SER A 166 0.88 7.83 0.83
N HIS A 167 0.43 6.60 1.14
CA HIS A 167 -0.12 5.63 0.17
C HIS A 167 -1.65 5.47 0.30
N LYS A 168 -2.32 6.49 0.83
CA LYS A 168 -3.77 6.49 0.99
C LYS A 168 -4.46 6.52 -0.39
N LEU A 169 -5.11 5.42 -0.76
CA LEU A 169 -5.87 5.31 -2.02
C LEU A 169 -7.27 5.93 -1.95
N PHE A 170 -7.83 6.05 -0.74
CA PHE A 170 -9.21 6.48 -0.51
C PHE A 170 -9.27 7.78 0.27
N GLU A 171 -10.40 8.50 0.26
CA GLU A 171 -10.56 9.63 1.19
C GLU A 171 -10.67 9.19 2.66
N ALA A 172 -11.05 7.94 2.94
CA ALA A 172 -11.14 7.39 4.29
C ALA A 172 -9.75 7.11 4.90
N ASP A 173 -9.54 7.51 6.16
CA ASP A 173 -8.28 7.29 6.86
C ASP A 173 -7.97 5.81 7.09
N LEU A 174 -6.70 5.45 6.87
CA LEU A 174 -6.13 4.16 7.24
C LEU A 174 -6.34 3.87 8.73
N LYS A 175 -6.69 2.63 9.05
CA LYS A 175 -6.97 2.23 10.44
C LYS A 175 -5.72 1.62 11.07
N PHE A 176 -5.16 2.31 12.05
CA PHE A 176 -3.98 1.86 12.79
C PHE A 176 -4.30 1.13 14.10
N ASN A 177 -5.59 0.93 14.40
CA ASN A 177 -6.02 0.28 15.63
C ASN A 177 -5.78 -1.23 15.51
N ASN A 178 -5.23 -1.85 16.55
CA ASN A 178 -4.96 -3.30 16.61
C ASN A 178 -3.92 -3.83 15.60
N ILE A 179 -3.04 -2.96 15.08
CA ILE A 179 -1.91 -3.42 14.27
C ILE A 179 -0.91 -4.16 15.15
N SER A 180 -0.53 -5.35 14.70
CA SER A 180 0.59 -6.12 15.24
C SER A 180 1.34 -6.76 14.08
N PHE A 181 2.65 -6.91 14.23
CA PHE A 181 3.48 -7.56 13.22
C PHE A 181 4.28 -8.71 13.85
N GLY A 182 4.45 -9.78 13.09
CA GLY A 182 5.32 -10.90 13.40
C GLY A 182 6.64 -10.84 12.64
N THR A 183 7.31 -11.98 12.55
CA THR A 183 8.64 -12.10 11.92
C THR A 183 8.61 -11.98 10.39
N ASN A 184 7.46 -12.25 9.75
CA ASN A 184 7.33 -12.25 8.29
C ASN A 184 6.66 -10.98 7.74
N ASP A 185 6.30 -10.05 8.61
CA ASP A 185 5.62 -8.82 8.22
C ASP A 185 6.61 -7.75 7.72
N HIS A 186 6.16 -6.95 6.78
CA HIS A 186 6.89 -5.87 6.13
C HIS A 186 5.98 -4.65 5.93
N LEU A 187 6.49 -3.52 5.42
CA LEU A 187 5.71 -2.28 5.29
C LEU A 187 4.44 -2.46 4.44
N LEU A 188 4.52 -3.18 3.31
CA LEU A 188 3.35 -3.49 2.49
C LEU A 188 2.33 -4.40 3.21
N SER A 189 2.76 -5.34 4.05
CA SER A 189 1.81 -6.16 4.83
C SER A 189 1.09 -5.33 5.88
N LEU A 190 1.76 -4.35 6.51
CA LEU A 190 1.09 -3.40 7.39
C LEU A 190 0.13 -2.47 6.64
N LEU A 191 0.51 -1.99 5.44
CA LEU A 191 -0.40 -1.21 4.60
C LEU A 191 -1.67 -2.02 4.27
N HIS A 192 -1.50 -3.32 3.96
CA HIS A 192 -2.63 -4.24 3.78
C HIS A 192 -3.49 -4.30 5.04
N GLN A 193 -2.91 -4.61 6.22
CA GLN A 193 -3.65 -4.66 7.49
C GLN A 193 -4.43 -3.37 7.80
N CYS A 194 -3.89 -2.20 7.46
CA CYS A 194 -4.58 -0.92 7.64
C CYS A 194 -5.89 -0.78 6.84
N CYS A 195 -6.05 -1.63 5.82
CA CYS A 195 -7.19 -1.68 4.92
C CYS A 195 -8.18 -2.81 5.25
N MET A 196 -7.94 -3.56 6.32
CA MET A 196 -8.74 -4.74 6.67
C MET A 196 -10.18 -4.40 7.06
N PRO A 197 -11.19 -5.13 6.56
CA PRO A 197 -12.57 -4.98 7.01
C PRO A 197 -12.75 -5.51 8.45
N PRO A 198 -13.80 -5.08 9.16
CA PRO A 198 -14.13 -5.63 10.46
C PRO A 198 -14.58 -7.10 10.34
N ALA A 199 -14.41 -7.87 11.42
CA ALA A 199 -14.57 -9.34 11.42
C ALA A 199 -15.98 -9.87 11.06
N ASN A 200 -17.00 -9.00 11.06
CA ASN A 200 -18.38 -9.35 10.70
C ASN A 200 -18.63 -9.36 9.19
N TYR A 201 -17.70 -8.89 8.35
CA TYR A 201 -17.85 -8.95 6.90
C TYR A 201 -17.57 -10.37 6.40
N ILE A 202 -18.61 -11.02 5.89
CA ILE A 202 -18.56 -12.39 5.38
C ILE A 202 -18.27 -12.35 3.88
N LYS A 203 -17.25 -13.06 3.44
CA LYS A 203 -17.03 -13.27 2.01
C LYS A 203 -18.01 -14.30 1.48
N LYS A 204 -18.55 -14.07 0.29
CA LYS A 204 -19.32 -15.08 -0.46
C LYS A 204 -18.54 -15.51 -1.69
N GLU A 205 -18.85 -16.71 -2.17
CA GLU A 205 -18.37 -17.17 -3.47
C GLU A 205 -18.77 -16.13 -4.53
N PHE A 206 -17.82 -15.74 -5.36
CA PHE A 206 -18.07 -14.77 -6.41
C PHE A 206 -18.90 -15.45 -7.51
N MET A 207 -20.20 -15.14 -7.55
CA MET A 207 -21.17 -15.79 -8.41
C MET A 207 -21.60 -14.91 -9.58
N SER A 208 -21.25 -13.62 -9.57
CA SER A 208 -21.78 -12.64 -10.52
C SER A 208 -21.52 -13.03 -11.98
N LYS A 209 -22.60 -13.48 -12.65
CA LYS A 209 -22.62 -13.88 -14.07
C LYS A 209 -22.82 -12.69 -15.01
N ILE A 210 -23.05 -11.49 -14.48
CA ILE A 210 -23.31 -10.27 -15.27
C ILE A 210 -22.62 -9.09 -14.57
N MET A 211 -21.62 -8.52 -15.23
CA MET A 211 -20.92 -7.30 -14.80
C MET A 211 -21.61 -6.10 -15.46
N HIS A 212 -22.23 -5.23 -14.67
CA HIS A 212 -22.82 -3.98 -15.17
C HIS A 212 -21.85 -2.82 -14.93
N SER A 213 -21.55 -2.07 -15.99
CA SER A 213 -20.73 -0.85 -15.88
C SER A 213 -21.44 0.24 -15.08
N ALA A 214 -20.70 1.25 -14.64
CA ALA A 214 -21.27 2.39 -13.93
C ALA A 214 -22.39 3.07 -14.75
N ILE A 215 -22.23 3.16 -16.07
CA ILE A 215 -23.26 3.70 -16.96
C ILE A 215 -24.45 2.77 -17.10
N ASP A 216 -24.24 1.46 -17.21
CA ASP A 216 -25.35 0.51 -17.30
C ASP A 216 -26.21 0.56 -16.03
N LEU A 217 -25.56 0.64 -14.86
CA LEU A 217 -26.23 0.80 -13.57
C LEU A 217 -26.97 2.14 -13.47
N ASP A 218 -26.36 3.25 -13.92
CA ASP A 218 -27.03 4.56 -13.93
C ASP A 218 -28.27 4.57 -14.83
N ARG A 219 -28.17 3.93 -16.00
CA ARG A 219 -29.30 3.74 -16.94
C ARG A 219 -30.40 2.86 -16.36
N ALA A 220 -30.02 1.85 -15.57
CA ALA A 220 -30.95 1.01 -14.80
C ALA A 220 -31.55 1.76 -13.59
N GLY A 221 -31.09 2.99 -13.31
CA GLY A 221 -31.61 3.84 -12.25
C GLY A 221 -30.90 3.70 -10.91
N VAL A 222 -29.68 3.14 -10.88
CA VAL A 222 -28.83 3.12 -9.68
C VAL A 222 -28.07 4.43 -9.55
N ASN A 223 -28.09 5.04 -8.37
CA ASN A 223 -27.26 6.21 -8.06
C ASN A 223 -25.95 5.79 -7.39
N PHE A 224 -24.90 6.57 -7.59
CA PHE A 224 -23.64 6.45 -6.86
C PHE A 224 -23.48 7.60 -5.88
N LYS A 225 -23.02 7.33 -4.65
CA LYS A 225 -22.71 8.37 -3.67
C LYS A 225 -21.47 8.00 -2.84
N PRO A 226 -20.70 9.00 -2.38
CA PRO A 226 -19.64 8.76 -1.39
C PRO A 226 -20.21 8.13 -0.12
N SER A 227 -19.49 7.16 0.44
CA SER A 227 -19.78 6.65 1.77
C SER A 227 -19.55 7.76 2.80
N LYS A 228 -20.51 7.93 3.71
CA LYS A 228 -20.41 8.86 4.84
C LYS A 228 -20.05 8.04 6.07
N ASP A 229 -18.89 8.32 6.66
CA ASP A 229 -18.37 7.62 7.84
C ASP A 229 -18.21 6.11 7.63
N PRO A 230 -17.41 5.68 6.64
CA PRO A 230 -17.27 4.27 6.30
C PRO A 230 -16.67 3.47 7.47
N THR A 231 -17.17 2.26 7.67
CA THR A 231 -16.71 1.39 8.76
C THR A 231 -15.26 0.92 8.55
N TRP A 232 -14.83 0.84 7.28
CA TRP A 232 -13.47 0.52 6.85
C TRP A 232 -13.16 1.19 5.50
N VAL A 233 -11.90 1.16 5.06
CA VAL A 233 -11.42 2.02 3.95
C VAL A 233 -12.07 1.75 2.60
N MET A 234 -12.55 0.52 2.36
CA MET A 234 -13.15 0.10 1.08
C MET A 234 -14.66 -0.20 1.20
N ASP A 235 -15.33 0.36 2.20
CA ASP A 235 -16.73 0.05 2.52
C ASP A 235 -17.71 0.43 1.40
N MET A 236 -18.48 -0.56 0.93
CA MET A 236 -19.58 -0.37 -0.01
C MET A 236 -20.88 -0.90 0.58
N GLU A 237 -21.97 -0.18 0.31
CA GLU A 237 -23.31 -0.53 0.81
C GLU A 237 -24.37 -0.08 -0.20
N VAL A 238 -25.33 -0.95 -0.51
CA VAL A 238 -26.51 -0.63 -1.30
C VAL A 238 -27.66 -0.21 -0.40
N LYS A 239 -28.06 1.05 -0.53
CA LYS A 239 -29.21 1.61 0.17
C LYS A 239 -30.45 1.52 -0.70
N GLN A 240 -31.38 0.66 -0.28
CA GLN A 240 -32.73 0.62 -0.82
C GLN A 240 -33.61 1.65 -0.09
N ASN A 241 -34.33 2.49 -0.82
CA ASN A 241 -35.24 3.46 -0.21
C ASN A 241 -36.56 2.77 0.17
N GLN A 242 -36.81 2.61 1.47
CA GLN A 242 -37.95 1.85 2.03
C GLN A 242 -39.31 2.58 2.00
N TYR A 243 -39.42 3.78 1.43
CA TYR A 243 -40.67 4.56 1.48
C TYR A 243 -41.47 4.48 0.17
N PRO A 244 -42.62 3.80 0.14
CA PRO A 244 -43.48 3.80 -1.03
C PRO A 244 -44.21 5.15 -1.15
N CYS A 245 -44.03 5.79 -2.30
CA CYS A 245 -44.96 6.74 -2.94
C CYS A 245 -45.20 8.10 -2.26
N PHE A 246 -44.64 9.18 -2.84
CA PHE A 246 -45.44 10.32 -3.31
C PHE A 246 -44.83 10.84 -4.63
N PHE A 247 -45.63 10.72 -5.69
CA PHE A 247 -45.58 11.36 -7.01
C PHE A 247 -44.22 11.93 -7.50
N TRP A 248 -43.66 11.27 -8.53
CA TRP A 248 -42.61 11.73 -9.48
C TRP A 248 -41.13 11.56 -9.09
N SER A 249 -40.84 11.16 -7.85
CA SER A 249 -39.48 10.74 -7.47
C SER A 249 -39.37 9.22 -7.54
N TRP A 250 -38.77 8.67 -8.60
CA TRP A 250 -38.40 7.25 -8.62
C TRP A 250 -37.39 6.99 -7.51
N ASN A 251 -37.74 6.11 -6.56
CA ASN A 251 -36.86 5.66 -5.48
C ASN A 251 -35.71 4.81 -6.06
N ARG A 252 -34.68 5.50 -6.55
CA ARG A 252 -33.49 4.88 -7.12
C ARG A 252 -32.64 4.22 -6.03
N PRO A 253 -32.28 2.92 -6.15
CA PRO A 253 -31.29 2.32 -5.26
C PRO A 253 -29.99 3.13 -5.35
N THR A 254 -29.29 3.25 -4.23
CA THR A 254 -28.04 4.02 -4.18
C THR A 254 -26.91 3.13 -3.71
N LEU A 255 -25.90 2.92 -4.55
CA LEU A 255 -24.63 2.31 -4.16
C LEU A 255 -23.76 3.39 -3.52
N THR A 256 -23.54 3.26 -2.22
CA THR A 256 -22.52 4.04 -1.50
C THR A 256 -21.20 3.30 -1.54
N MET A 257 -20.10 4.02 -1.78
CA MET A 257 -18.76 3.44 -1.96
C MET A 257 -17.66 4.40 -1.50
N PRO A 258 -16.43 3.92 -1.24
CA PRO A 258 -15.33 4.82 -0.87
C PRO A 258 -14.99 5.74 -2.04
N VAL A 259 -14.52 6.94 -1.73
CA VAL A 259 -13.98 7.85 -2.75
C VAL A 259 -12.57 7.40 -3.11
N LEU A 260 -12.38 6.87 -4.32
CA LEU A 260 -11.08 6.44 -4.83
C LEU A 260 -10.34 7.60 -5.49
N SER A 261 -9.09 7.86 -5.08
CA SER A 261 -8.20 8.80 -5.74
C SER A 261 -7.29 8.07 -6.73
N VAL A 262 -7.44 8.39 -8.01
CA VAL A 262 -6.67 7.79 -9.11
C VAL A 262 -5.56 8.75 -9.55
N HIS A 263 -4.31 8.32 -9.39
CA HIS A 263 -3.09 9.08 -9.72
C HIS A 263 -1.94 8.13 -10.13
N ASP A 264 -0.78 8.66 -10.50
CA ASP A 264 0.36 7.90 -11.03
C ASP A 264 0.80 6.68 -10.20
N SER A 265 0.68 6.73 -8.86
CA SER A 265 1.07 5.61 -7.99
C SER A 265 -0.05 4.58 -7.73
N THR A 266 -1.26 4.81 -8.25
CA THR A 266 -2.44 3.96 -7.96
C THR A 266 -2.25 2.56 -8.53
N GLU A 267 -1.77 2.43 -9.78
CA GLU A 267 -1.50 1.11 -10.38
C GLU A 267 -0.47 0.31 -9.59
N LEU A 268 0.64 0.97 -9.23
CA LEU A 268 1.73 0.37 -8.45
C LEU A 268 1.20 -0.17 -7.12
N LEU A 269 0.43 0.63 -6.37
CA LEU A 269 -0.09 0.22 -5.07
C LEU A 269 -1.07 -0.94 -5.17
N PHE A 270 -2.05 -0.88 -6.07
CA PHE A 270 -2.99 -1.98 -6.25
C PHE A 270 -2.28 -3.27 -6.68
N ARG A 271 -1.34 -3.20 -7.63
CA ARG A 271 -0.62 -4.39 -8.10
C ARG A 271 0.21 -5.04 -7.01
N ASN A 272 0.89 -4.26 -6.16
CA ASN A 272 1.67 -4.81 -5.06
C ASN A 272 0.78 -5.42 -3.97
N LEU A 273 -0.30 -4.74 -3.58
CA LEU A 273 -1.27 -5.28 -2.60
C LEU A 273 -1.97 -6.54 -3.12
N ILE A 274 -2.39 -6.56 -4.39
CA ILE A 274 -2.99 -7.75 -5.01
C ILE A 274 -1.97 -8.88 -5.09
N ALA A 275 -0.73 -8.61 -5.54
CA ALA A 275 0.31 -9.63 -5.58
C ALA A 275 0.62 -10.20 -4.18
N TYR A 276 0.58 -9.37 -3.15
CA TYR A 276 0.67 -9.81 -1.77
C TYR A 276 -0.50 -10.75 -1.40
N GLU A 277 -1.74 -10.36 -1.68
CA GLU A 277 -2.92 -11.22 -1.43
C GLU A 277 -2.89 -12.54 -2.20
N GLN A 278 -2.32 -12.57 -3.40
CA GLN A 278 -2.20 -13.77 -4.24
C GLN A 278 -1.03 -14.68 -3.84
N SER A 279 -0.05 -14.15 -3.10
CA SER A 279 1.18 -14.88 -2.73
C SER A 279 1.17 -15.42 -1.30
N PHE A 280 0.32 -14.87 -0.42
CA PHE A 280 0.26 -15.23 0.99
C PHE A 280 -1.13 -15.68 1.42
N PRO A 281 -1.25 -16.55 2.44
CA PRO A 281 -2.55 -16.99 2.98
C PRO A 281 -3.21 -15.86 3.80
N THR A 282 -3.64 -14.80 3.12
CA THR A 282 -4.29 -13.62 3.71
C THR A 282 -5.69 -13.40 3.11
N GLN A 283 -6.37 -12.37 3.58
CA GLN A 283 -7.68 -11.97 3.08
C GLN A 283 -7.53 -11.14 1.79
N CYS A 284 -8.43 -11.36 0.83
CA CYS A 284 -8.39 -10.79 -0.52
C CYS A 284 -9.24 -9.53 -0.73
N TYR A 285 -9.37 -8.65 0.28
CA TYR A 285 -10.30 -7.51 0.21
C TYR A 285 -9.87 -6.42 -0.78
N VAL A 286 -8.56 -6.25 -1.00
CA VAL A 286 -8.05 -5.32 -2.02
C VAL A 286 -8.35 -5.87 -3.41
N SER A 287 -8.11 -7.16 -3.64
CA SER A 287 -8.47 -7.83 -4.89
C SER A 287 -9.97 -7.78 -5.13
N SER A 288 -10.81 -8.07 -4.12
CA SER A 288 -12.27 -7.96 -4.26
C SER A 288 -12.70 -6.55 -4.67
N TYR A 289 -12.10 -5.50 -4.06
CA TYR A 289 -12.41 -4.12 -4.42
C TYR A 289 -11.99 -3.81 -5.86
N ALA A 290 -10.77 -4.20 -6.24
CA ALA A 290 -10.26 -4.00 -7.59
C ALA A 290 -11.16 -4.66 -8.64
N PHE A 291 -11.68 -5.87 -8.36
CA PHE A 291 -12.65 -6.55 -9.23
C PHE A 291 -13.97 -5.79 -9.38
N VAL A 292 -14.51 -5.24 -8.28
CA VAL A 292 -15.71 -4.39 -8.38
C VAL A 292 -15.43 -3.14 -9.22
N MET A 293 -14.26 -2.52 -9.08
CA MET A 293 -13.88 -1.38 -9.91
C MET A 293 -13.70 -1.75 -11.39
N ASP A 294 -13.14 -2.93 -11.68
CA ASP A 294 -13.03 -3.49 -13.04
C ASP A 294 -14.41 -3.75 -13.66
N MET A 295 -15.40 -4.20 -12.86
CA MET A 295 -16.80 -4.31 -13.29
C MET A 295 -17.42 -2.96 -13.64
N LEU A 296 -17.21 -1.96 -12.78
CA LEU A 296 -17.83 -0.65 -12.89
C LEU A 296 -17.21 0.20 -13.99
N VAL A 297 -15.94 0.00 -14.32
CA VAL A 297 -15.16 0.88 -15.21
C VAL A 297 -14.73 0.14 -16.47
N ASN A 298 -15.58 0.12 -17.49
CA ASN A 298 -15.23 -0.43 -18.80
C ASN A 298 -14.64 0.64 -19.74
N THR A 299 -15.11 1.88 -19.63
CA THR A 299 -14.80 2.97 -20.55
C THR A 299 -14.51 4.28 -19.82
N GLN A 300 -14.01 5.29 -20.55
CA GLN A 300 -13.82 6.64 -20.01
C GLN A 300 -15.13 7.31 -19.54
N ASP A 301 -16.27 6.91 -20.12
CA ASP A 301 -17.57 7.48 -19.76
C ASP A 301 -18.01 6.95 -18.39
N ASP A 302 -17.66 5.70 -18.05
CA ASP A 302 -17.86 5.15 -16.71
C ASP A 302 -17.05 5.90 -15.66
N VAL A 303 -15.79 6.22 -15.97
CA VAL A 303 -14.96 7.09 -15.12
C VAL A 303 -15.61 8.45 -14.96
N ALA A 304 -16.06 9.07 -16.06
CA ALA A 304 -16.74 10.37 -16.03
C ALA A 304 -17.96 10.34 -15.11
N LYS A 305 -18.75 9.25 -15.15
CA LYS A 305 -19.94 9.08 -14.30
C LYS A 305 -19.58 8.96 -12.82
N LEU A 306 -18.54 8.19 -12.48
CA LEU A 306 -18.07 8.02 -11.10
C LEU A 306 -17.46 9.33 -10.57
N VAL A 307 -16.78 10.11 -11.41
CA VAL A 307 -16.28 11.45 -11.09
C VAL A 307 -17.43 12.42 -10.84
N GLU A 308 -18.44 12.46 -11.71
CA GLU A 308 -19.64 13.30 -11.54
C GLU A 308 -20.35 12.97 -10.21
N SER A 309 -20.40 11.69 -9.87
CA SER A 309 -21.00 11.16 -8.66
C SER A 309 -20.12 11.32 -7.41
N LYS A 310 -18.91 11.89 -7.57
CA LYS A 310 -17.91 12.18 -6.52
C LYS A 310 -17.37 10.96 -5.77
N VAL A 311 -17.50 9.78 -6.34
CA VAL A 311 -16.96 8.53 -5.78
C VAL A 311 -15.59 8.17 -6.37
N LEU A 312 -15.14 8.91 -7.38
CA LEU A 312 -13.82 8.79 -7.96
C LEU A 312 -13.24 10.19 -8.19
N VAL A 313 -11.99 10.39 -7.78
CA VAL A 313 -11.20 11.60 -8.11
C VAL A 313 -10.15 11.18 -9.11
N ASN A 314 -10.25 11.69 -10.34
CA ASN A 314 -9.30 11.37 -11.40
C ASN A 314 -8.22 12.46 -11.52
N ILE A 315 -6.98 12.09 -11.25
CA ILE A 315 -5.78 12.93 -11.40
C ILE A 315 -4.88 12.38 -12.54
N MET A 316 -5.32 11.32 -13.23
CA MET A 316 -4.71 10.87 -14.48
C MET A 316 -5.06 11.88 -15.58
N GLY A 317 -4.17 12.12 -16.54
CA GLY A 317 -4.31 13.17 -17.55
C GLY A 317 -5.60 13.10 -18.38
N SER A 318 -6.27 11.94 -18.39
CA SER A 318 -7.60 11.75 -18.96
C SER A 318 -8.41 10.67 -18.24
N ASN A 319 -9.73 10.65 -18.48
CA ASN A 319 -10.60 9.54 -18.04
C ASN A 319 -10.28 8.23 -18.77
N GLU A 320 -9.78 8.29 -20.00
CA GLU A 320 -9.34 7.11 -20.76
C GLU A 320 -8.13 6.44 -20.12
N GLU A 321 -7.13 7.22 -19.68
CA GLU A 321 -5.97 6.70 -18.95
C GLU A 321 -6.39 6.00 -17.65
N ALA A 322 -7.29 6.61 -16.87
CA ALA A 322 -7.83 6.01 -15.65
C ALA A 322 -8.60 4.70 -15.94
N ALA A 323 -9.46 4.68 -16.95
CA ALA A 323 -10.20 3.48 -17.35
C ALA A 323 -9.25 2.37 -17.78
N ASN A 324 -8.26 2.68 -18.63
CA ASN A 324 -7.26 1.73 -19.09
C ASN A 324 -6.41 1.16 -17.94
N MET A 325 -6.08 1.98 -16.95
CA MET A 325 -5.34 1.54 -15.77
C MET A 325 -6.18 0.57 -14.92
N ILE A 326 -7.42 0.93 -14.58
CA ILE A 326 -8.32 0.09 -13.76
C ILE A 326 -8.54 -1.28 -14.44
N ASN A 327 -8.88 -1.29 -15.73
CA ASN A 327 -9.08 -2.51 -16.53
C ASN A 327 -7.84 -3.41 -16.65
N LYS A 328 -6.64 -2.89 -16.38
CA LYS A 328 -5.39 -3.64 -16.43
C LYS A 328 -5.00 -4.23 -15.09
N ILE A 329 -5.51 -3.71 -13.97
CA ILE A 329 -5.13 -4.13 -12.62
C ILE A 329 -5.61 -5.57 -12.35
N CYS A 330 -6.83 -5.92 -12.79
CA CYS A 330 -7.44 -7.23 -12.53
C CYS A 330 -7.05 -8.34 -13.53
N LYS A 331 -6.26 -8.02 -14.57
CA LYS A 331 -5.82 -9.02 -15.55
C LYS A 331 -5.00 -10.12 -14.86
N LYS A 332 -5.40 -11.39 -15.09
CA LYS A 332 -4.79 -12.60 -14.52
C LYS A 332 -4.83 -12.68 -12.98
N VAL A 333 -5.63 -11.85 -12.32
CA VAL A 333 -5.89 -11.97 -10.88
C VAL A 333 -6.98 -13.02 -10.66
N ILE A 334 -6.87 -13.82 -9.61
CA ILE A 334 -7.87 -14.84 -9.27
C ILE A 334 -8.62 -14.38 -8.01
N VAL A 335 -9.93 -14.22 -8.11
CA VAL A 335 -10.81 -13.92 -6.99
C VAL A 335 -11.95 -14.92 -6.97
N ASN A 336 -11.88 -15.86 -6.02
CA ASN A 336 -12.93 -16.88 -5.83
C ASN A 336 -14.05 -16.39 -4.91
N ASN A 337 -13.72 -15.48 -4.00
CA ASN A 337 -14.65 -14.96 -3.00
C ASN A 337 -14.59 -13.43 -2.99
N SER A 338 -15.76 -12.79 -2.86
CA SER A 338 -15.88 -11.34 -2.79
C SER A 338 -16.50 -10.89 -1.47
N TYR A 339 -16.02 -9.74 -0.98
CA TYR A 339 -16.61 -9.01 0.14
C TYR A 339 -17.86 -8.22 -0.23
N TYR A 340 -18.14 -8.09 -1.53
CA TYR A 340 -19.19 -7.21 -2.04
C TYR A 340 -20.32 -7.98 -2.73
N GLU A 341 -20.23 -9.30 -2.85
CA GLU A 341 -21.23 -10.10 -3.57
C GLU A 341 -22.65 -9.87 -3.05
N GLU A 342 -22.83 -9.84 -1.72
CA GLU A 342 -24.14 -9.58 -1.11
C GLU A 342 -24.69 -8.20 -1.44
N GLU A 343 -23.83 -7.19 -1.53
CA GLU A 343 -24.24 -5.84 -1.90
C GLU A 343 -24.57 -5.77 -3.40
N LEU A 344 -23.78 -6.42 -4.24
CA LEU A 344 -24.00 -6.47 -5.69
C LEU A 344 -25.28 -7.21 -6.06
N GLU A 345 -25.64 -8.29 -5.34
CA GLU A 345 -26.90 -9.02 -5.51
C GLU A 345 -28.13 -8.12 -5.30
N LYS A 346 -28.02 -7.06 -4.48
CA LYS A 346 -29.13 -6.12 -4.22
C LYS A 346 -29.37 -5.14 -5.38
N LEU A 347 -28.48 -5.10 -6.38
CA LEU A 347 -28.59 -4.24 -7.57
C LEU A 347 -29.25 -4.96 -8.77
N ILE A 348 -29.41 -6.27 -8.69
CA ILE A 348 -30.09 -7.15 -9.66
C ILE A 348 -31.55 -7.32 -9.23
#